data_AF-A0A7K4NK92-F1
#
_entry.id   AF-A0A7K4NK92-F1
#
_cell.length_a   1.000
_cell.length_b   1.000
_cell.length_c   1.000
_cell.angle_alpha   90.00
_cell.angle_beta   90.00
_cell.angle_gamma   90.00
#
_symmetry.space_group_name_H-M   'P 1'
#
loop_
_entity.id
_entity.type
_entity.pdbx_description
1 polymer ?
#
loop_
_entity_poly.entity_id
_entity_poly.type
_entity_poly.pdbx_seq_one_letter_code
_entity_poly.pdbx_strand_id
1 'polypeptide(L)' 'MTVDFFLGINLMAYYFLVEIPGYIDPGSMMAILTLLMGVIAGVGMTLKLYWNKLKLRLSRKGSN' A
#
# COMPACT_ATOMS: atom_id res chain seq x y z
N MET A 1 -13.07 19.28 -30.61
CA MET A 1 -14.39 19.41 -29.95
C MET A 1 -14.62 18.29 -28.95
N THR A 2 -14.63 17.01 -29.34
CA THR A 2 -14.83 15.89 -28.41
C THR A 2 -13.66 15.70 -27.42
N VAL A 3 -12.42 15.76 -27.89
CA VAL A 3 -11.23 15.60 -27.03
C VAL A 3 -11.09 16.73 -26.02
N ASP A 4 -11.41 17.96 -26.43
CA ASP A 4 -11.37 19.15 -25.57
C ASP A 4 -12.45 19.09 -24.48
N PHE A 5 -13.62 18.54 -24.80
CA PHE A 5 -14.69 18.29 -23.85
C PHE A 5 -14.29 17.26 -22.78
N PHE A 6 -13.64 16.16 -23.18
CA PHE A 6 -13.12 15.17 -22.22
C PHE A 6 -11.99 15.73 -21.35
N LEU A 7 -11.08 16.52 -21.92
CA LEU A 7 -10.03 17.20 -21.17
C LEU A 7 -10.61 18.21 -20.16
N GLY A 8 -11.63 18.97 -20.55
CA GLY A 8 -12.31 19.92 -19.66
C GLY A 8 -13.02 19.25 -18.48
N ILE A 9 -13.68 18.11 -18.72
CA ILE A 9 -14.32 17.32 -17.64
C ILE A 9 -13.28 16.74 -16.67
N ASN A 10 -12.16 16.24 -17.19
CA ASN A 10 -11.10 15.65 -16.38
C ASN A 10 -10.44 16.71 -15.46
N LEU A 11 -10.22 17.91 -15.98
CA LEU A 11 -9.67 19.04 -15.23
C LEU A 11 -10.60 19.50 -14.11
N MET A 12 -11.91 19.63 -14.41
CA MET A 12 -12.91 20.02 -13.40
C MET A 12 -13.08 18.97 -12.30
N ALA A 13 -13.04 17.68 -12.65
CA ALA A 13 -13.09 16.60 -11.66
C ALA A 13 -11.86 16.61 -10.74
N TYR A 14 -10.67 16.86 -11.30
CA TYR A 14 -9.43 16.93 -10.51
C TYR A 14 -9.48 18.06 -9.46
N TYR A 15 -9.89 19.27 -9.85
CA TYR A 15 -10.00 20.39 -8.91
C TYR A 15 -11.08 20.18 -7.84
N PHE A 16 -12.22 19.59 -8.21
CA PHE A 16 -13.30 19.28 -7.26
C PHE A 16 -12.89 18.23 -6.21
N LEU A 17 -12.09 17.24 -6.61
CA LEU A 17 -11.64 16.18 -5.71
C LEU A 17 -10.51 16.64 -4.76
N VAL A 18 -9.63 17.54 -5.22
CA VAL A 18 -8.58 18.15 -4.38
C VAL A 18 -9.16 18.98 -3.23
N GLU A 19 -10.36 19.54 -3.41
CA GLU A 19 -11.00 20.43 -2.44
C GLU A 19 -11.67 19.70 -1.26
N ILE A 20 -11.85 18.38 -1.35
CA ILE A 20 -12.44 17.59 -0.26
C ILE A 20 -11.35 17.27 0.77
N PRO A 21 -11.45 17.80 2.01
CA PRO A 21 -10.46 17.51 3.05
C PRO A 21 -10.48 16.01 3.38
N GLY A 22 -9.36 15.35 3.15
CA GLY A 22 -9.21 13.89 3.34
C GLY A 22 -9.43 13.05 2.08
N TYR A 23 -9.60 13.68 0.91
CA TYR A 23 -9.57 12.94 -0.35
C TYR A 23 -8.17 12.37 -0.59
N ILE A 24 -8.10 11.04 -0.65
CA ILE A 24 -6.89 10.34 -1.11
C ILE A 24 -7.11 10.06 -2.59
N ASP A 25 -6.32 10.69 -3.44
CA ASP A 25 -6.43 10.46 -4.87
C ASP A 25 -6.06 8.99 -5.21
N PRO A 26 -6.63 8.42 -6.30
CA PRO A 26 -6.42 7.04 -6.64
C PRO A 26 -4.93 6.69 -6.82
N GLY A 27 -4.10 7.64 -7.28
CA GLY A 27 -2.66 7.45 -7.43
C GLY A 27 -1.96 7.31 -6.08
N SER A 28 -2.24 8.21 -5.14
CA SER A 28 -1.73 8.16 -3.77
C SER A 28 -2.19 6.90 -3.03
N MET A 29 -3.45 6.48 -3.20
CA MET A 29 -3.95 5.22 -2.62
C MET A 29 -3.17 4.02 -3.16
N MET A 30 -2.92 3.98 -4.46
CA MET A 30 -2.13 2.91 -5.08
C MET A 30 -0.67 2.91 -4.60
N ALA A 31 -0.07 4.08 -4.39
CA ALA A 31 1.27 4.20 -3.81
C ALA A 31 1.34 3.63 -2.38
N ILE A 32 0.32 3.90 -1.55
CA ILE A 32 0.25 3.36 -0.19
C ILE A 32 0.07 1.83 -0.22
N LEU A 33 -0.81 1.31 -1.08
CA LEU A 33 -1.05 -0.13 -1.22
C LEU A 33 0.20 -0.87 -1.71
N THR A 34 0.92 -0.31 -2.68
CA THR A 34 2.17 -0.92 -3.19
C THR A 34 3.26 -0.93 -2.12
N LEU A 35 3.38 0.14 -1.33
CA LEU A 35 4.29 0.18 -0.19
C LEU A 35 3.95 -0.90 0.84
N LEU A 36 2.67 -1.03 1.21
CA LEU A 36 2.20 -2.08 2.12
C LEU A 36 2.51 -3.47 1.60
N MET A 37 2.28 -3.72 0.30
CA MET A 37 2.58 -4.99 -0.33
C MET A 37 4.08 -5.29 -0.29
N GLY A 38 4.93 -4.28 -0.51
CA GLY A 38 6.37 -4.37 -0.37
C GLY A 38 6.82 -4.71 1.05
N VAL A 39 6.19 -4.10 2.06
CA VAL A 39 6.44 -4.41 3.48
C VAL A 39 6.06 -5.86 3.79
N ILE A 40 4.89 -6.32 3.37
CA ILE A 40 4.44 -7.71 3.59
C ILE A 40 5.40 -8.69 2.91
N ALA A 41 5.80 -8.42 1.67
CA ALA A 41 6.76 -9.25 0.94
C ALA A 41 8.13 -9.28 1.64
N GLY A 42 8.65 -8.13 2.07
CA GLY A 42 9.93 -8.02 2.78
C GLY A 42 9.93 -8.72 4.14
N VAL A 43 8.84 -8.58 4.90
CA VAL A 43 8.64 -9.30 6.17
C VAL A 43 8.55 -10.80 5.92
N GLY A 44 7.78 -11.24 4.91
CA GLY A 44 7.66 -12.66 4.55
C GLY A 44 9.00 -13.30 4.17
N MET A 45 9.81 -12.60 3.38
CA MET A 45 11.16 -13.07 3.02
C MET A 45 12.07 -13.17 4.24
N THR A 46 12.08 -12.15 5.10
CA THR A 46 12.89 -12.15 6.32
C THR A 46 12.46 -13.26 7.28
N LEU A 47 11.15 -13.43 7.48
CA LEU A 47 10.59 -14.49 8.32
C LEU A 47 10.97 -15.88 7.81
N LYS A 48 10.95 -16.07 6.48
CA LYS A 48 11.38 -17.32 5.83
C LYS A 48 12.86 -17.61 6.10
N LEU A 49 13.74 -16.61 5.97
CA LEU A 49 15.18 -16.76 6.25
C LEU A 49 15.44 -17.17 7.71
N TYR A 50 14.73 -16.56 8.65
CA TYR A 50 14.92 -16.80 10.09
C TYR A 50 14.01 -17.90 10.66
N TRP A 51 13.24 -18.60 9.81
CA TRP A 51 12.22 -19.58 10.23
C TRP A 51 12.75 -20.61 11.22
N ASN A 52 13.95 -21.15 10.99
CA ASN A 52 14.56 -22.13 11.89
C ASN A 52 14.98 -21.53 13.24
N LYS A 53 15.53 -20.30 13.27
CA LYS A 53 15.84 -19.62 14.55
C LYS A 53 14.58 -19.25 15.32
N LEU A 54 13.52 -18.85 14.63
CA LEU A 54 12.24 -18.52 15.24
C LEU A 54 11.60 -19.77 15.88
N LYS A 55 11.55 -20.90 15.15
CA LYS A 55 11.05 -22.17 15.68
C LYS A 55 11.80 -22.62 16.93
N LEU A 56 13.13 -22.53 16.91
CA LEU A 56 13.96 -22.90 18.07
C LEU A 56 13.72 -21.99 19.29
N ARG A 57 13.52 -20.68 19.08
CA ARG A 57 13.19 -19.74 20.16
C ARG A 57 11.79 -19.96 20.74
N LEU A 58 10.79 -20.23 19.88
CA LEU A 58 9.43 -20.53 20.31
C LEU A 58 9.34 -21.87 21.05
N SER A 59 10.03 -22.90 20.56
CA SER A 59 10.05 -24.22 21.19
C SER A 59 10.71 -24.21 22.58
N ARG A 60 11.79 -23.42 22.78
CA ARG A 60 12.41 -23.26 24.11
C ARG A 60 11.55 -22.53 25.13
N LYS A 61 10.58 -21.71 24.69
CA LYS A 61 9.71 -20.96 25.61
C LYS A 61 8.54 -21.79 26.15
N GLY A 62 8.22 -22.92 25.52
CA GLY A 62 7.17 -23.85 25.96
C GLY A 62 7.61 -24.92 26.97
N SER A 63 8.90 -24.95 27.35
CA SER A 63 9.46 -25.90 28.31
C SER A 63 10.07 -25.14 29.50
N ASN A 64 9.25 -24.42 30.26
CA ASN A 64 9.52 -24.06 31.66
C ASN A 64 8.24 -24.25 32.44
#